data_AF-A0A4Q5ZU15-F1
#
_entry.id   AF-A0A4Q5ZU15-F1
#
_cell.length_a   1.000
_cell.length_b   1.000
_cell.length_c   1.000
_cell.angle_alpha   90.00
_cell.angle_beta   90.00
_cell.angle_gamma   90.00
#
_symmetry.space_group_name_H-M   'P 1'
#
loop_
_entity.id
_entity.type
_entity.pdbx_description
1 polymer ?
#
loop_
_entity_poly.entity_id
_entity_poly.type
_entity_poly.pdbx_seq_one_letter_code
_entity_poly.pdbx_strand_id
1 'polypeptide(L)' 'ISTQPVVLPLTPREKQVLGCIGRGLQVNETAQSLNISVHTVSSYIKEIYRKLNISSRAEAVLVAVQYGLI' A
#
# COMPACT_ATOMS: atom_id res chain seq x y z
N ILE A 1 -6.62 22.32 -15.10
CA ILE A 1 -5.74 21.29 -14.51
C ILE A 1 -6.47 19.96 -14.52
N SER A 2 -6.10 19.08 -15.45
CA SER A 2 -6.71 17.75 -15.57
C SER A 2 -6.04 16.84 -14.53
N THR A 3 -6.70 16.63 -13.39
CA THR A 3 -6.31 15.59 -12.43
C THR A 3 -6.59 14.24 -13.06
N GLN A 4 -5.65 13.77 -13.88
CA GLN A 4 -5.62 12.37 -14.30
C GLN A 4 -5.46 11.55 -13.03
N PRO A 5 -6.42 10.68 -12.66
CA PRO A 5 -6.23 9.80 -11.52
C PRO A 5 -5.01 8.96 -11.86
N VAL A 6 -3.93 9.09 -11.08
CA VAL A 6 -2.77 8.24 -11.30
C VAL A 6 -3.23 6.82 -11.01
N VAL A 7 -3.45 6.08 -12.09
CA VAL A 7 -4.04 4.74 -12.02
C VAL A 7 -2.95 3.84 -11.47
N LEU A 8 -3.00 3.57 -10.16
CA LEU A 8 -2.10 2.60 -9.55
C LEU A 8 -2.28 1.26 -10.28
N PRO A 9 -1.20 0.61 -10.74
CA PRO A 9 -1.25 -0.78 -11.24
C PRO A 9 -1.47 -1.79 -10.10
N LEU A 10 -2.18 -1.37 -9.05
CA LEU A 10 -2.46 -2.12 -7.85
C LEU A 10 -3.90 -2.62 -7.87
N THR A 11 -4.07 -3.87 -7.50
CA THR A 11 -5.35 -4.49 -7.20
C THR A 11 -6.02 -3.80 -6.01
N PRO A 12 -7.34 -3.96 -5.81
CA PRO A 12 -8.05 -3.40 -4.67
C PRO A 12 -7.42 -3.79 -3.32
N ARG A 13 -6.95 -5.03 -3.18
CA ARG A 13 -6.29 -5.53 -1.96
C ARG A 13 -4.95 -4.85 -1.73
N GLU A 14 -4.15 -4.68 -2.78
CA GLU A 14 -2.88 -3.97 -2.67
C GLU A 14 -3.06 -2.49 -2.27
N LYS A 15 -4.11 -1.83 -2.78
CA LYS A 15 -4.46 -0.46 -2.35
C LYS A 15 -4.82 -0.40 -0.86
N GLN A 16 -5.59 -1.38 -0.37
CA GLN A 16 -5.93 -1.46 1.05
C GLN A 16 -4.68 -1.64 1.92
N VAL A 17 -3.77 -2.55 1.53
CA VAL A 17 -2.50 -2.78 2.23
C VAL A 17 -1.64 -1.51 2.22
N LEU A 18 -1.50 -0.86 1.06
CA LEU A 18 -0.74 0.39 0.94
C LEU A 18 -1.33 1.52 1.80
N GLY A 19 -2.65 1.65 1.86
CA GLY A 19 -3.33 2.61 2.72
C GLY A 19 -3.09 2.35 4.20
N CYS A 20 -3.09 1.08 4.65
CA CYS A 20 -2.73 0.76 6.03
C CYS A 20 -1.27 1.12 6.36
N ILE A 21 -0.34 0.82 5.46
CA ILE A 21 1.07 1.19 5.64
C ILE A 21 1.24 2.71 5.65
N GLY A 22 0.53 3.41 4.77
CA GLY A 22 0.48 4.86 4.68
C GLY A 22 0.00 5.53 5.97
N ARG A 23 -0.99 4.92 6.64
CA ARG A 23 -1.47 5.33 7.98
C ARG A 23 -0.51 5.00 9.12
N GLY A 24 0.61 4.34 8.85
CA GLY A 24 1.59 3.97 9.87
C GLY A 24 1.34 2.60 10.53
N LEU A 25 0.36 1.82 10.06
CA LEU A 25 0.12 0.47 10.61
C LEU A 25 1.30 -0.46 10.29
N GLN A 26 1.69 -1.27 11.26
CA GLN A 26 2.64 -2.36 11.07
C GLN A 26 2.02 -3.52 10.29
N VAL A 27 2.85 -4.44 9.80
CA VAL A 27 2.40 -5.63 9.04
C VAL A 27 1.39 -6.46 9.83
N ASN A 28 1.60 -6.58 11.15
CA ASN A 28 0.73 -7.34 12.06
C ASN A 28 -0.64 -6.65 12.22
N GLU A 29 -0.65 -5.33 12.36
CA GLU A 29 -1.89 -4.55 12.49
C GLU A 29 -2.65 -4.50 11.17
N THR A 30 -1.93 -4.42 10.04
CA THR A 30 -2.51 -4.51 8.69
C THR A 30 -3.14 -5.88 8.46
N ALA A 31 -2.49 -6.95 8.91
CA ALA A 31 -3.00 -8.31 8.84
C ALA A 31 -4.32 -8.44 9.61
N GLN A 32 -4.38 -7.92 10.84
CA GLN A 32 -5.61 -7.89 11.63
C GLN A 32 -6.69 -7.01 10.98
N SER A 33 -6.34 -5.81 10.52
CA SER A 33 -7.26 -4.86 9.90
C SER A 33 -7.89 -5.39 8.62
N LEU A 34 -7.15 -6.18 7.83
CA LEU A 34 -7.62 -6.75 6.57
C LEU A 34 -8.11 -8.20 6.69
N ASN A 35 -8.05 -8.77 7.90
CA ASN A 35 -8.39 -10.15 8.22
C ASN A 35 -7.65 -11.19 7.35
N ILE A 36 -6.34 -10.99 7.20
CA ILE A 36 -5.44 -11.87 6.44
C ILE A 36 -4.18 -12.18 7.24
N SER A 37 -3.42 -13.19 6.85
CA SER A 37 -2.17 -13.54 7.53
C SER A 37 -1.06 -12.52 7.31
N VAL A 38 -0.16 -12.36 8.29
CA VAL A 38 1.05 -11.52 8.20
C VAL A 38 1.92 -11.88 6.98
N HIS A 39 2.01 -13.17 6.66
CA HIS A 39 2.67 -13.67 5.45
C HIS A 39 2.02 -13.12 4.18
N THR A 40 0.69 -13.10 4.11
CA THR A 40 -0.06 -12.56 2.97
C THR A 40 0.16 -11.07 2.83
N VAL A 41 0.12 -10.30 3.92
CA VAL A 41 0.46 -8.87 3.91
C VAL A 41 1.88 -8.65 3.40
N SER A 42 2.84 -9.44 3.87
CA SER A 42 4.25 -9.34 3.45
C SER A 42 4.41 -9.63 1.95
N SER A 43 3.64 -10.57 1.41
CA SER A 43 3.60 -10.84 -0.03
C SER A 43 3.02 -9.65 -0.80
N TYR A 44 1.91 -9.08 -0.34
CA TYR A 44 1.34 -7.87 -0.95
C TYR A 44 2.31 -6.70 -0.91
N ILE A 45 3.02 -6.48 0.20
CA ILE A 45 4.04 -5.43 0.32
C ILE A 45 5.12 -5.60 -0.75
N LYS A 46 5.63 -6.82 -0.94
CA LYS A 46 6.63 -7.10 -1.97
C LYS A 46 6.10 -6.81 -3.38
N GLU A 47 4.88 -7.23 -3.69
CA GLU A 47 4.28 -6.95 -5.00
C GLU A 47 4.02 -5.46 -5.21
N ILE A 48 3.51 -4.76 -4.20
CA ILE A 48 3.30 -3.31 -4.21
C ILE A 48 4.63 -2.60 -4.48
N TYR A 49 5.69 -2.97 -3.77
CA TYR A 49 7.01 -2.36 -3.91
C TYR A 49 7.57 -2.60 -5.31
N ARG A 50 7.42 -3.82 -5.83
CA ARG A 50 7.82 -4.16 -7.20
C ARG A 50 7.04 -3.37 -8.25
N LYS A 51 5.72 -3.25 -8.08
CA LYS A 51 4.82 -2.57 -9.04
C LYS A 51 5.00 -1.06 -9.04
N LEU A 52 5.31 -0.48 -7.89
CA LEU A 52 5.54 0.96 -7.73
C LEU A 52 7.01 1.36 -7.87
N ASN A 53 7.91 0.37 -7.97
CA ASN A 53 9.36 0.56 -8.00
C ASN A 53 9.89 1.37 -6.80
N ILE A 54 9.42 1.01 -5.61
CA ILE A 54 9.82 1.62 -4.34
C ILE A 54 10.56 0.60 -3.47
N SER A 55 11.43 1.09 -2.59
CA SER A 55 12.28 0.24 -1.76
C SER A 55 12.08 0.44 -0.27
N SER A 56 11.40 1.52 0.13
CA SER A 56 11.26 1.92 1.52
C SER A 56 9.81 2.14 1.95
N ARG A 57 9.58 1.97 3.25
CA ARG A 57 8.29 2.30 3.87
C ARG A 57 7.95 3.78 3.76
N ALA A 58 8.96 4.65 3.82
CA ALA A 58 8.77 6.09 3.64
C ALA A 58 8.24 6.42 2.24
N GLU A 59 8.78 5.79 1.20
CA GLU A 59 8.25 5.90 -0.15
C GLU A 59 6.82 5.36 -0.24
N ALA A 60 6.52 4.22 0.40
CA ALA A 60 5.15 3.68 0.43
C ALA A 60 4.16 4.66 1.07
N VAL A 61 4.56 5.36 2.13
CA VAL A 61 3.75 6.42 2.76
C VAL A 61 3.56 7.60 1.82
N LEU A 62 4.62 8.09 1.18
CA LEU A 62 4.54 9.19 0.22
C LEU A 62 3.63 8.85 -0.96
N VAL A 63 3.68 7.61 -1.46
CA VAL A 63 2.74 7.13 -2.48
C VAL A 63 1.32 7.07 -1.91
N ALA A 64 1.11 6.53 -0.72
CA ALA A 64 -0.24 6.48 -0.13
C ALA A 64 -0.87 7.89 -0.02
N VAL A 65 -0.07 8.90 0.36
CA VAL A 65 -0.48 10.32 0.42
C VAL A 65 -0.78 10.88 -0.97
N GLN A 66 0.16 10.74 -1.91
CA GLN A 66 0.03 11.30 -3.27
C GLN A 66 -1.22 10.79 -4.01
N TYR A 67 -1.68 9.60 -3.65
CA TYR A 67 -2.80 8.93 -4.29
C TYR A 67 -4.11 9.00 -3.48
N GLY A 68 -4.12 9.73 -2.35
CA GLY A 68 -5.32 9.90 -1.51
C GLY A 68 -5.82 8.59 -0.89
N LEU A 69 -4.92 7.67 -0.55
CA LEU A 69 -5.25 6.40 0.10
C LEU A 69 -5.33 6.50 1.63
N ILE A 70 -5.02 7.67 2.18
CA ILE A 70 -5.08 8.00 3.61
C ILE A 70 -5.86 9.28 3.86
#